data_AF-A0A1K1SHN5-F1
#
_entry.id   AF-A0A1K1SHN5-F1
#
_cell.length_a   1.000
_cell.length_b   1.000
_cell.length_c   1.000
_cell.angle_alpha   90.00
_cell.angle_beta   90.00
_cell.angle_gamma   90.00
#
_symmetry.space_group_name_H-M   'P 1'
#
loop_
_entity.id
_entity.type
_entity.pdbx_description
1 polymer ?
#
loop_
_entity_poly.entity_id
_entity_poly.type
_entity_poly.pdbx_seq_one_letter_code
_entity_poly.pdbx_strand_id
1 'polypeptide(L)'
;MKTSTQWVAHFELNATQHRIDWSIPPDITPEELAPLLRSLQAWQLGETSDGSHLLRIASNYANRIKDPDYISAVNLFIKEEQKHGNNLGRYLDAIHQPRLKSDWGDTLFRKCRYFNTRMDFWTLTVLTVESAAQIFYQSLKDASNCTLLKQICTDILIDEAPHIAFQAERLFILFREKFVLYRPFWRFFYKFSFFSIALVVWFGHRKLFRAGGNTFTSYIDKMTYKYHKTIARVSSPVPHPRFKVAL
;
A
#
# COMPACT_ATOMS: atom_id res chain seq x y z
N MET A 1 -16.38 6.66 -9.74
CA MET A 1 -14.91 6.55 -9.81
C MET A 1 -14.36 7.93 -10.07
N LYS A 2 -13.24 8.29 -9.46
CA LYS A 2 -12.56 9.53 -9.81
C LYS A 2 -11.89 9.39 -11.19
N THR A 3 -11.81 10.48 -11.94
CA THR A 3 -10.97 10.54 -13.15
C THR A 3 -9.50 10.66 -12.76
N SER A 4 -8.58 10.41 -13.71
CA SER A 4 -7.15 10.59 -13.47
C SER A 4 -6.81 12.03 -13.07
N THR A 5 -7.44 13.05 -13.67
CA THR A 5 -7.31 14.46 -13.28
C THR A 5 -7.75 14.73 -11.83
N GLN A 6 -8.84 14.09 -11.38
CA GLN A 6 -9.29 14.21 -9.98
C GLN A 6 -8.32 13.53 -9.00
N TRP A 7 -7.64 12.47 -9.43
CA TRP A 7 -6.57 11.85 -8.65
C TRP A 7 -5.31 12.73 -8.62
N VAL A 8 -4.94 13.36 -9.74
CA VAL A 8 -3.86 14.37 -9.77
C VAL A 8 -4.13 15.48 -8.76
N ALA A 9 -5.29 16.12 -8.84
CA ALA A 9 -5.66 17.20 -7.91
C ALA A 9 -5.66 16.75 -6.43
N HIS A 10 -6.06 15.50 -6.16
CA HIS A 10 -6.02 14.93 -4.82
C HIS A 10 -4.58 14.82 -4.30
N PHE A 11 -3.66 14.22 -5.07
CA PHE A 11 -2.28 14.04 -4.65
C PHE A 11 -1.51 15.36 -4.59
N GLU A 12 -1.79 16.32 -5.49
CA GLU A 12 -1.22 17.66 -5.42
C GLU A 12 -1.62 18.38 -4.12
N LEU A 13 -2.90 18.31 -3.75
CA LEU A 13 -3.37 18.87 -2.47
C LEU A 13 -2.76 18.14 -1.27
N ASN A 14 -2.60 16.82 -1.35
CA ASN A 14 -2.04 16.04 -0.26
C ASN A 14 -0.54 16.31 -0.07
N ALA A 15 0.19 16.58 -1.15
CA ALA A 15 1.60 16.95 -1.13
C ALA A 15 1.89 18.25 -0.36
N THR A 16 0.90 19.14 -0.19
CA THR A 16 1.05 20.37 0.63
C THR A 16 0.85 20.13 2.12
N GLN A 17 0.50 18.92 2.55
CA GLN A 17 0.17 18.62 3.94
C GLN A 17 1.42 18.23 4.74
N HIS A 18 1.66 18.96 5.83
CA HIS A 18 2.71 18.68 6.80
C HIS A 18 2.08 18.34 8.16
N ARG A 19 1.88 17.04 8.43
CA ARG A 19 1.11 16.58 9.61
C ARG A 19 1.97 16.10 10.78
N ILE A 20 3.30 16.02 10.60
CA ILE A 20 4.23 15.49 11.60
C ILE A 20 4.97 16.66 12.24
N ASP A 21 4.91 16.76 13.56
CA ASP A 21 5.71 17.70 14.33
C ASP A 21 7.06 17.07 14.70
N TRP A 22 8.07 17.42 13.92
CA TRP A 22 9.44 16.93 14.11
C TRP A 22 10.19 17.58 15.29
N SER A 23 9.57 18.51 16.02
CA SER A 23 10.12 19.02 17.27
C SER A 23 9.92 18.05 18.44
N ILE A 24 8.99 17.09 18.30
CA ILE A 24 8.72 16.06 19.30
C ILE A 24 9.91 15.08 19.34
N PRO A 25 10.47 14.78 20.54
CA PRO A 25 11.56 13.82 20.65
C PRO A 25 11.09 12.39 20.31
N PRO A 26 11.96 11.56 19.70
CA PRO A 26 11.65 10.16 19.39
C PRO A 26 11.77 9.28 20.64
N ASP A 27 10.91 9.50 21.62
CA ASP A 27 10.93 8.84 22.93
C ASP A 27 10.33 7.42 22.87
N ILE A 28 11.13 6.47 22.36
CA ILE A 28 10.80 5.04 22.32
C ILE A 28 11.76 4.26 23.20
N THR A 29 11.24 3.38 24.06
CA THR A 29 12.09 2.54 24.90
C THR A 29 12.68 1.36 24.10
N PRO A 30 13.81 0.79 24.53
CA PRO A 30 14.35 -0.42 23.92
C PRO A 30 13.35 -1.60 23.88
N GLU A 31 12.53 -1.74 24.93
CA GLU A 31 11.51 -2.79 25.04
C GLU A 31 10.40 -2.62 24.01
N GLU A 32 9.94 -1.38 23.82
CA GLU A 32 8.97 -1.04 22.76
C GLU A 32 9.58 -1.25 21.38
N LEU A 33 10.83 -0.84 21.16
CA LEU A 33 11.49 -0.89 19.86
C LEU A 33 11.81 -2.32 19.41
N ALA A 34 12.20 -3.21 20.32
CA ALA A 34 12.67 -4.56 20.02
C ALA A 34 11.76 -5.38 19.07
N PRO A 35 10.43 -5.47 19.26
CA PRO A 35 9.56 -6.17 18.32
C PRO A 35 9.30 -5.42 17.00
N LEU A 36 9.57 -4.12 16.94
CA LEU A 36 9.19 -3.23 15.84
C LEU A 36 10.34 -3.02 14.85
N LEU A 37 11.57 -2.88 15.36
CA LEU A 37 12.73 -2.36 14.62
C LEU A 37 12.91 -3.02 13.26
N ARG A 38 12.93 -4.36 13.22
CA ARG A 38 13.18 -5.08 11.96
C ARG A 38 12.07 -4.87 10.94
N SER A 39 10.82 -4.76 11.41
CA SER A 39 9.66 -4.49 10.58
C SER A 39 9.66 -3.06 10.08
N LEU A 40 9.94 -2.10 10.95
CA LEU A 40 10.07 -0.69 10.64
C LEU A 40 11.13 -0.45 9.56
N GLN A 41 12.32 -1.03 9.72
CA GLN A 41 13.39 -0.93 8.72
C GLN A 41 13.02 -1.59 7.37
N ALA A 42 12.34 -2.74 7.40
CA ALA A 42 11.94 -3.43 6.18
C ALA A 42 10.86 -2.66 5.42
N TRP A 43 9.88 -2.10 6.13
CA TRP A 43 8.81 -1.30 5.52
C TRP A 43 9.34 0.03 4.98
N GLN A 44 10.22 0.69 5.75
CA GLN A 44 10.95 1.88 5.30
C GLN A 44 11.70 1.61 3.98
N LEU A 45 12.41 0.49 3.88
CA LEU A 45 13.10 0.11 2.64
C LEU A 45 12.11 -0.08 1.48
N GLY A 46 10.97 -0.75 1.72
CA GLY A 46 9.92 -0.98 0.73
C GLY A 46 9.34 0.30 0.13
N GLU A 47 9.13 1.33 0.96
CA GLU A 47 8.57 2.62 0.56
C GLU A 47 9.58 3.54 -0.17
N THR A 48 10.88 3.25 -0.07
CA THR A 48 11.93 4.02 -0.78
C THR A 48 12.16 3.59 -2.23
N SER A 49 11.23 2.87 -2.85
CA SER A 49 11.34 2.49 -4.26
C SER A 49 11.41 3.73 -5.16
N ASP A 50 12.25 3.69 -6.20
CA ASP A 50 12.35 4.76 -7.22
C ASP A 50 11.08 4.92 -8.09
N GLY A 51 10.15 3.96 -8.02
CA GLY A 51 8.92 3.91 -8.80
C GLY A 51 9.12 3.70 -10.31
N SER A 52 10.35 3.53 -10.81
CA SER A 52 10.66 3.53 -12.25
C SER A 52 9.93 2.42 -13.01
N HIS A 53 9.90 1.22 -12.42
CA HIS A 53 9.19 0.07 -12.99
C HIS A 53 7.68 0.29 -13.07
N LEU A 54 7.11 0.89 -12.02
CA LEU A 54 5.69 1.25 -11.98
C LEU A 54 5.39 2.29 -13.04
N LEU A 55 6.14 3.39 -13.10
CA LEU A 55 5.95 4.43 -14.11
C LEU A 55 6.00 3.86 -15.53
N ARG A 56 6.90 2.92 -15.80
CA ARG A 56 6.96 2.24 -17.10
C ARG A 56 5.67 1.47 -17.42
N ILE A 57 5.18 0.64 -16.49
CA ILE A 57 3.93 -0.12 -16.69
C ILE A 57 2.74 0.84 -16.84
N ALA A 58 2.63 1.85 -15.97
CA ALA A 58 1.57 2.83 -16.00
C ALA A 58 1.59 3.64 -17.30
N SER A 59 2.77 4.05 -17.79
CA SER A 59 2.91 4.77 -19.07
C SER A 59 2.45 3.93 -20.26
N ASN A 60 2.86 2.66 -20.33
CA ASN A 60 2.42 1.75 -21.38
C ASN A 60 0.90 1.57 -21.37
N TYR A 61 0.31 1.44 -20.19
CA TYR A 61 -1.14 1.32 -20.03
C TYR A 61 -1.87 2.61 -20.39
N ALA A 62 -1.42 3.76 -19.87
CA ALA A 62 -1.97 5.09 -20.11
C ALA A 62 -1.99 5.45 -21.61
N ASN A 63 -0.89 5.17 -22.33
CA ASN A 63 -0.80 5.39 -23.77
C ASN A 63 -1.84 4.57 -24.54
N ARG A 64 -2.07 3.31 -24.14
CA ARG A 64 -3.07 2.43 -24.76
C ARG A 64 -4.50 2.95 -24.59
N ILE A 65 -4.82 3.53 -23.44
CA ILE A 65 -6.15 4.06 -23.13
C ILE A 65 -6.30 5.56 -23.42
N LYS A 66 -5.25 6.22 -23.90
CA LYS A 66 -5.17 7.67 -24.16
C LYS A 66 -5.50 8.53 -22.93
N ASP A 67 -4.98 8.15 -21.78
CA ASP A 67 -5.18 8.83 -20.48
C ASP A 67 -3.82 9.32 -19.92
N PRO A 68 -3.27 10.44 -20.42
CA PRO A 68 -1.96 10.94 -19.99
C PRO A 68 -1.96 11.37 -18.51
N ASP A 69 -3.09 11.83 -17.99
CA ASP A 69 -3.23 12.23 -16.58
C ASP A 69 -3.01 11.06 -15.62
N TYR A 70 -3.22 9.82 -16.07
CA TYR A 70 -2.93 8.66 -15.25
C TYR A 70 -1.44 8.52 -14.93
N ILE A 71 -0.57 8.91 -15.86
CA ILE A 71 0.88 8.91 -15.65
C ILE A 71 1.22 9.92 -14.55
N SER A 72 0.63 11.13 -14.63
CA SER A 72 0.79 12.17 -13.62
C SER A 72 0.31 11.72 -12.24
N ALA A 73 -0.87 11.09 -12.16
CA ALA A 73 -1.41 10.56 -10.91
C ALA A 73 -0.51 9.48 -10.29
N VAL A 74 0.01 8.54 -11.10
CA VAL A 74 0.94 7.50 -10.63
C VAL A 74 2.27 8.12 -10.17
N ASN A 75 2.78 9.12 -10.86
CA ASN A 75 4.01 9.82 -10.46
C ASN A 75 3.84 10.55 -9.11
N LEU A 76 2.69 11.19 -8.89
CA LEU A 76 2.37 11.84 -7.62
C LEU A 76 2.18 10.83 -6.49
N PHE A 77 1.51 9.70 -6.75
CA PHE A 77 1.42 8.57 -5.82
C PHE A 77 2.81 8.07 -5.40
N ILE A 78 3.74 7.88 -6.35
CA ILE A 78 5.12 7.48 -6.04
C ILE A 78 5.82 8.49 -5.12
N LYS A 79 5.65 9.80 -5.37
CA LYS A 79 6.24 10.83 -4.51
C LYS A 79 5.68 10.79 -3.09
N GLU A 80 4.41 10.46 -2.94
CA GLU A 80 3.76 10.30 -1.64
C GLU A 80 4.29 9.07 -0.87
N GLU A 81 4.42 7.93 -1.53
CA GLU A 81 5.09 6.74 -0.97
C GLU A 81 6.54 7.04 -0.55
N GLN A 82 7.27 7.80 -1.38
CA GLN A 82 8.63 8.23 -1.05
C GLN A 82 8.67 9.16 0.16
N LYS A 83 7.66 10.03 0.34
CA LYS A 83 7.50 10.83 1.57
C LYS A 83 7.36 9.92 2.79
N HIS A 84 6.58 8.84 2.71
CA HIS A 84 6.42 7.87 3.81
C HIS A 84 7.77 7.21 4.16
N GLY A 85 8.46 6.67 3.15
CA GLY A 85 9.78 6.06 3.33
C GLY A 85 10.83 7.03 3.88
N ASN A 86 10.79 8.30 3.46
CA ASN A 86 11.66 9.36 3.99
C ASN A 86 11.35 9.69 5.45
N ASN A 87 10.07 9.78 5.83
CA ASN A 87 9.66 10.01 7.21
C ASN A 87 10.09 8.86 8.14
N LEU A 88 9.87 7.61 7.73
CA LEU A 88 10.35 6.45 8.50
C LEU A 88 11.88 6.43 8.60
N GLY A 89 12.58 6.76 7.51
CA GLY A 89 14.03 6.85 7.49
C GLY A 89 14.55 7.91 8.46
N ARG A 90 13.96 9.11 8.45
CA ARG A 90 14.29 10.19 9.39
C ARG A 90 14.06 9.77 10.84
N TYR A 91 12.98 9.04 11.11
CA TYR A 91 12.73 8.50 12.45
C TYR A 91 13.79 7.49 12.89
N LEU A 92 14.17 6.54 12.02
CA LEU A 92 15.25 5.58 12.31
C LEU A 92 16.56 6.27 12.64
N ASP A 93 16.94 7.30 11.87
CA ASP A 93 18.14 8.08 12.13
C ASP A 93 18.08 8.79 13.48
N ALA A 94 16.91 9.32 13.85
CA ALA A 94 16.69 10.05 15.10
C ALA A 94 16.79 9.15 16.35
N ILE A 95 16.49 7.85 16.22
CA ILE A 95 16.70 6.83 17.26
C ILE A 95 18.04 6.08 17.11
N HIS A 96 18.92 6.58 16.26
CA HIS A 96 20.25 6.02 15.98
C HIS A 96 20.24 4.56 15.52
N GLN A 97 19.21 4.17 14.76
CA GLN A 97 19.10 2.84 14.18
C GLN A 97 19.44 2.87 12.69
N PRO A 98 20.21 1.89 12.18
CA PRO A 98 20.58 1.87 10.78
C PRO A 98 19.36 1.60 9.89
N ARG A 99 19.39 2.13 8.68
CA ARG A 99 18.46 1.75 7.61
C ARG A 99 18.96 0.49 6.91
N LEU A 100 18.06 -0.40 6.52
CA LEU A 100 18.44 -1.60 5.78
C LEU A 100 18.75 -1.26 4.32
N LYS A 101 19.75 -1.94 3.76
CA LYS A 101 20.07 -1.87 2.32
C LYS A 101 19.41 -2.98 1.50
N SER A 102 19.05 -4.07 2.19
CA SER A 102 18.35 -5.21 1.60
C SER A 102 17.51 -5.90 2.67
N ASP A 103 16.37 -6.43 2.23
CA ASP A 103 15.52 -7.31 3.02
C ASP A 103 15.03 -8.46 2.13
N TRP A 104 14.77 -9.63 2.70
CA TRP A 104 14.30 -10.79 1.94
C TRP A 104 12.91 -10.52 1.33
N GLY A 105 12.03 -9.86 2.09
CA GLY A 105 10.69 -9.50 1.69
C GLY A 105 10.76 -8.46 0.58
N ASP A 106 11.54 -7.40 0.78
CA ASP A 106 11.81 -6.40 -0.27
C ASP A 106 12.38 -7.04 -1.55
N THR A 107 13.32 -7.97 -1.43
CA THR A 107 13.89 -8.69 -2.59
C THR A 107 12.83 -9.53 -3.32
N LEU A 108 11.97 -10.24 -2.57
CA LEU A 108 10.87 -11.01 -3.14
C LEU A 108 9.85 -10.08 -3.82
N PHE A 109 9.44 -8.99 -3.17
CA PHE A 109 8.52 -8.00 -3.71
C PHE A 109 9.07 -7.34 -4.97
N ARG A 110 10.35 -6.96 -4.99
CA ARG A 110 11.01 -6.44 -6.19
C ARG A 110 10.97 -7.47 -7.31
N LYS A 111 11.37 -8.72 -7.05
CA LYS A 111 11.31 -9.80 -8.07
C LYS A 111 9.91 -10.00 -8.62
N CYS A 112 8.89 -10.11 -7.77
CA CYS A 112 7.49 -10.25 -8.19
C CYS A 112 7.02 -9.07 -9.06
N ARG A 113 7.44 -7.84 -8.73
CA ARG A 113 7.15 -6.65 -9.54
C ARG A 113 7.89 -6.66 -10.88
N TYR A 114 9.18 -6.99 -10.91
CA TYR A 114 10.00 -6.95 -12.14
C TYR A 114 9.61 -8.03 -13.15
N PHE A 115 9.24 -9.23 -12.70
CA PHE A 115 8.81 -10.30 -13.60
C PHE A 115 7.37 -10.12 -14.11
N ASN A 116 6.62 -9.19 -13.54
CA ASN A 116 5.25 -8.94 -13.98
C ASN A 116 5.10 -7.58 -14.64
N THR A 117 4.90 -7.60 -15.96
CA THR A 117 4.68 -6.41 -16.78
C THR A 117 3.21 -6.03 -16.93
N ARG A 118 2.29 -6.83 -16.36
CA ARG A 118 0.85 -6.59 -16.51
C ARG A 118 0.34 -5.64 -15.42
N MET A 119 -0.40 -4.63 -15.86
CA MET A 119 -1.00 -3.63 -14.98
C MET A 119 -1.94 -4.22 -13.93
N ASP A 120 -2.68 -5.29 -14.26
CA ASP A 120 -3.64 -5.92 -13.36
C ASP A 120 -2.96 -6.57 -12.14
N PHE A 121 -1.89 -7.33 -12.36
CA PHE A 121 -1.16 -7.95 -11.27
C PHE A 121 -0.37 -6.95 -10.44
N TRP A 122 0.21 -5.93 -11.09
CA TRP A 122 0.86 -4.83 -10.39
C TRP A 122 -0.14 -4.12 -9.47
N THR A 123 -1.30 -3.71 -10.00
CA THR A 123 -2.35 -3.01 -9.24
C THR A 123 -2.84 -3.88 -8.08
N LEU A 124 -3.05 -5.18 -8.32
CA LEU A 124 -3.44 -6.13 -7.28
C LEU A 124 -2.39 -6.23 -6.16
N THR A 125 -1.11 -6.30 -6.52
CA THR A 125 -0.03 -6.41 -5.54
C THR A 125 0.04 -5.17 -4.68
N VAL A 126 0.02 -3.98 -5.28
CA VAL A 126 0.07 -2.71 -4.55
C VAL A 126 -1.16 -2.53 -3.66
N LEU A 127 -2.36 -2.76 -4.19
CA LEU A 127 -3.59 -2.73 -3.39
C LEU A 127 -3.53 -3.66 -2.17
N THR A 128 -2.92 -4.84 -2.33
CA THR A 128 -2.78 -5.81 -1.23
C THR A 128 -1.78 -5.31 -0.17
N VAL A 129 -0.67 -4.72 -0.61
CA VAL A 129 0.35 -4.16 0.28
C VAL A 129 -0.20 -2.95 1.04
N GLU A 130 -0.85 -2.00 0.37
CA GLU A 130 -1.54 -0.85 1.01
C GLU A 130 -2.62 -1.33 2.01
N SER A 131 -3.39 -2.36 1.65
CA SER A 131 -4.37 -2.97 2.57
C SER A 131 -3.72 -3.54 3.83
N ALA A 132 -2.53 -4.14 3.69
CA ALA A 132 -1.76 -4.67 4.81
C ALA A 132 -1.03 -3.55 5.58
N ALA A 133 -0.59 -2.48 4.91
CA ALA A 133 0.03 -1.29 5.49
C ALA A 133 -0.91 -0.63 6.51
N GLN A 134 -2.22 -0.58 6.21
CA GLN A 134 -3.20 -0.08 7.19
C GLN A 134 -3.24 -0.90 8.50
N ILE A 135 -3.03 -2.22 8.44
CA ILE A 135 -2.94 -3.07 9.64
C ILE A 135 -1.57 -2.91 10.30
N PHE A 136 -0.51 -2.84 9.50
CA PHE A 136 0.87 -2.64 9.94
C PHE A 136 1.02 -1.36 10.75
N TYR A 137 0.63 -0.21 10.20
CA TYR A 137 0.77 1.07 10.86
C TYR A 137 -0.14 1.22 12.08
N GLN A 138 -1.34 0.62 12.04
CA GLN A 138 -2.16 0.57 13.25
C GLN A 138 -1.49 -0.28 14.34
N SER A 139 -0.92 -1.44 13.98
CA SER A 139 -0.17 -2.28 14.93
C SER A 139 1.06 -1.57 15.49
N LEU A 140 1.75 -0.79 14.66
CA LEU A 140 2.91 0.01 15.06
C LEU A 140 2.53 1.12 16.05
N LYS A 141 1.37 1.76 15.85
CA LYS A 141 0.80 2.72 16.81
C LYS A 141 0.42 2.06 18.13
N ASP A 142 -0.19 0.89 18.06
CA ASP A 142 -0.71 0.17 19.24
C ASP A 142 0.45 -0.41 20.08
N ALA A 143 1.59 -0.68 19.46
CA ALA A 143 2.76 -1.31 20.09
C ALA A 143 3.80 -0.33 20.67
N SER A 144 3.59 0.98 20.59
CA SER A 144 4.53 1.99 21.11
C SER A 144 3.79 3.09 21.87
N ASN A 145 4.45 3.76 22.80
CA ASN A 145 3.98 5.01 23.41
C ASN A 145 4.66 6.25 22.83
N CYS A 146 5.64 6.10 21.94
CA CYS A 146 6.33 7.20 21.28
C CYS A 146 5.36 8.06 20.46
N THR A 147 5.18 9.31 20.90
CA THR A 147 4.24 10.27 20.27
C THR A 147 4.63 10.58 18.83
N LEU A 148 5.92 10.78 18.56
CA LEU A 148 6.41 11.06 17.20
C LEU A 148 6.11 9.88 16.27
N LEU A 149 6.38 8.64 16.70
CA LEU A 149 6.09 7.45 15.89
C LEU A 149 4.59 7.32 15.60
N LYS A 150 3.73 7.59 16.59
CA LYS A 150 2.27 7.60 16.39
C LYS A 150 1.82 8.66 15.40
N GLN A 151 2.42 9.85 15.39
CA GLN A 151 2.12 10.89 14.41
C GLN A 151 2.54 10.46 13.00
N ILE A 152 3.74 9.91 12.85
CA ILE A 152 4.23 9.39 11.55
C ILE A 152 3.27 8.32 11.01
N CYS A 153 2.92 7.33 11.83
CA CYS A 153 1.98 6.29 11.42
C CYS A 153 0.60 6.85 11.08
N THR A 154 0.16 7.92 11.77
CA THR A 154 -1.14 8.54 11.51
C THR A 154 -1.12 9.31 10.19
N ASP A 155 -0.06 10.04 9.88
CA ASP A 155 0.12 10.71 8.59
C ASP A 155 0.04 9.70 7.44
N ILE A 156 0.76 8.58 7.56
CA ILE A 156 0.75 7.52 6.55
C ILE A 156 -0.64 6.89 6.43
N LEU A 157 -1.28 6.51 7.55
CA LEU A 157 -2.63 5.92 7.54
C LEU A 157 -3.70 6.79 6.88
N ILE A 158 -3.56 8.13 6.94
CA ILE A 158 -4.46 9.07 6.26
C ILE A 158 -4.33 8.91 4.74
N ASP A 159 -3.12 8.72 4.23
CA ASP A 159 -2.80 8.62 2.80
C ASP A 159 -3.19 7.24 2.21
N GLU A 160 -3.07 6.16 3.00
CA GLU A 160 -3.36 4.78 2.59
C GLU A 160 -4.82 4.54 2.13
N ALA A 161 -5.79 5.26 2.71
CA ALA A 161 -7.20 5.06 2.34
C ALA A 161 -7.51 5.57 0.91
N PRO A 162 -7.08 6.79 0.53
CA PRO A 162 -7.06 7.22 -0.86
C PRO A 162 -6.27 6.31 -1.81
N HIS A 163 -5.11 5.80 -1.40
CA HIS A 163 -4.30 4.89 -2.22
C HIS A 163 -5.06 3.63 -2.62
N ILE A 164 -5.66 2.95 -1.63
CA ILE A 164 -6.49 1.76 -1.87
C ILE A 164 -7.64 2.08 -2.82
N ALA A 165 -8.25 3.26 -2.70
CA ALA A 165 -9.32 3.67 -3.60
C ALA A 165 -8.80 3.89 -5.03
N PHE A 166 -7.63 4.53 -5.20
CA PHE A 166 -6.97 4.73 -6.49
C PHE A 166 -6.67 3.38 -7.17
N GLN A 167 -6.09 2.42 -6.45
CA GLN A 167 -5.80 1.09 -6.99
C GLN A 167 -7.07 0.28 -7.25
N ALA A 168 -8.07 0.34 -6.36
CA ALA A 168 -9.31 -0.42 -6.53
C ALA A 168 -10.10 0.04 -7.76
N GLU A 169 -10.15 1.34 -8.03
CA GLU A 169 -10.76 1.90 -9.24
C GLU A 169 -10.04 1.41 -10.50
N ARG A 170 -8.70 1.42 -10.51
CA ARG A 170 -7.93 0.91 -11.64
C ARG A 170 -8.13 -0.59 -11.84
N LEU A 171 -8.12 -1.38 -10.75
CA LEU A 171 -8.34 -2.83 -10.82
C LEU A 171 -9.76 -3.16 -11.33
N PHE A 172 -10.76 -2.35 -10.98
CA PHE A 172 -12.11 -2.45 -11.51
C PHE A 172 -12.16 -2.28 -13.03
N ILE A 173 -11.55 -1.22 -13.56
CA ILE A 173 -11.47 -0.97 -15.00
C ILE A 173 -10.80 -2.17 -15.70
N LEU A 174 -9.66 -2.62 -15.19
CA LEU A 174 -8.90 -3.75 -15.73
C LEU A 174 -9.68 -5.09 -15.68
N PHE A 175 -10.45 -5.31 -14.63
CA PHE A 175 -11.31 -6.49 -14.52
C PHE A 175 -12.46 -6.46 -15.53
N ARG A 176 -13.00 -5.26 -15.82
CA ARG A 176 -14.09 -5.09 -16.77
C ARG A 176 -13.67 -5.34 -18.23
N GLU A 177 -12.42 -5.06 -18.56
CA GLU A 177 -11.79 -5.40 -19.85
C GLU A 177 -11.66 -6.92 -20.07
N LYS A 178 -11.77 -7.74 -19.02
CA LYS A 178 -11.68 -9.21 -19.15
C LYS A 178 -12.88 -9.77 -19.89
N PHE A 179 -12.60 -10.66 -20.83
CA PHE A 179 -13.62 -11.48 -21.49
C PHE A 179 -14.47 -12.20 -20.45
N VAL A 180 -15.79 -12.12 -20.62
CA VAL A 180 -16.78 -12.48 -19.59
C VAL A 180 -16.61 -13.93 -19.12
N LEU A 181 -16.28 -14.83 -20.05
CA LEU A 181 -16.09 -16.26 -19.77
C LEU A 181 -14.91 -16.54 -18.83
N TYR A 182 -13.86 -15.72 -18.86
CA TYR A 182 -12.68 -15.89 -18.01
C TYR A 182 -12.77 -15.16 -16.66
N ARG A 183 -13.85 -14.42 -16.39
CA ARG A 183 -14.01 -13.68 -15.12
C ARG A 183 -13.98 -14.56 -13.87
N PRO A 184 -14.56 -15.78 -13.84
CA PRO A 184 -14.42 -16.68 -12.71
C PRO A 184 -12.96 -17.04 -12.40
N PHE A 185 -12.16 -17.29 -13.45
CA PHE A 185 -10.72 -17.53 -13.30
C PHE A 185 -10.01 -16.32 -12.69
N TRP A 186 -10.25 -15.12 -13.22
CA TRP A 186 -9.64 -13.89 -12.69
C TRP A 186 -10.05 -13.58 -11.25
N ARG A 187 -11.30 -13.86 -10.86
CA ARG A 187 -11.75 -13.77 -9.46
C ARG A 187 -10.96 -14.69 -8.55
N PHE A 188 -10.82 -15.96 -8.95
CA PHE A 188 -10.06 -16.94 -8.20
C PHE A 188 -8.60 -16.51 -8.08
N PHE A 189 -7.98 -16.10 -9.19
CA PHE A 189 -6.61 -15.61 -9.23
C PHE A 189 -6.41 -14.40 -8.31
N TYR A 190 -7.27 -13.38 -8.38
CA TYR A 190 -7.17 -12.21 -7.51
C TYR A 190 -7.32 -12.55 -6.03
N LYS A 191 -8.27 -13.43 -5.69
CA LYS A 191 -8.43 -13.93 -4.32
C LYS A 191 -7.16 -14.64 -3.85
N PHE A 192 -6.67 -15.59 -4.64
CA PHE A 192 -5.49 -16.38 -4.30
C PHE A 192 -4.28 -15.48 -4.08
N SER A 193 -3.94 -14.62 -5.05
CA SER A 193 -2.79 -13.72 -4.95
C SER A 193 -2.90 -12.74 -3.78
N PHE A 194 -4.09 -12.20 -3.49
CA PHE A 194 -4.29 -11.32 -2.33
C PHE A 194 -3.93 -12.03 -1.02
N PHE A 195 -4.46 -13.23 -0.80
CA PHE A 195 -4.18 -13.98 0.43
C PHE A 195 -2.75 -14.52 0.47
N SER A 196 -2.14 -14.88 -0.65
CA SER A 196 -0.72 -15.25 -0.71
C SER A 196 0.19 -14.12 -0.25
N ILE A 197 -0.03 -12.90 -0.75
CA ILE A 197 0.74 -11.72 -0.34
C ILE A 197 0.46 -11.39 1.13
N ALA A 198 -0.80 -11.44 1.56
CA ALA A 198 -1.16 -11.20 2.96
C ALA A 198 -0.44 -12.16 3.92
N LEU A 199 -0.29 -13.44 3.55
CA LEU A 199 0.45 -14.43 4.33
C LEU A 199 1.95 -14.11 4.39
N VAL A 200 2.56 -13.74 3.26
CA VAL A 200 3.97 -13.31 3.20
C VAL A 200 4.22 -12.15 4.16
N VAL A 201 3.35 -11.14 4.14
CA VAL A 201 3.42 -9.99 5.06
C VAL A 201 3.30 -10.43 6.52
N TRP A 202 2.35 -11.31 6.85
CA TRP A 202 2.24 -11.86 8.20
C TRP A 202 3.53 -12.50 8.66
N PHE A 203 4.11 -13.42 7.88
CA PHE A 203 5.33 -14.13 8.28
C PHE A 203 6.53 -13.19 8.40
N GLY A 204 6.63 -12.16 7.57
CA GLY A 204 7.66 -11.13 7.65
C GLY A 204 7.55 -10.27 8.91
N HIS A 205 6.32 -9.97 9.37
CA HIS A 205 6.06 -8.93 10.37
C HIS A 205 5.30 -9.41 11.61
N ARG A 206 5.17 -10.73 11.83
CA ARG A 206 4.42 -11.31 12.96
C ARG A 206 4.81 -10.79 14.34
N LYS A 207 6.07 -10.40 14.55
CA LYS A 207 6.54 -9.85 15.84
C LYS A 207 5.89 -8.49 16.12
N LEU A 208 5.92 -7.59 15.12
CA LEU A 208 5.23 -6.31 15.17
C LEU A 208 3.73 -6.51 15.32
N PHE A 209 3.11 -7.37 14.50
CA PHE A 209 1.67 -7.59 14.56
C PHE A 209 1.23 -8.07 15.94
N ARG A 210 1.96 -9.01 16.54
CA ARG A 210 1.69 -9.50 17.91
C ARG A 210 1.88 -8.41 18.96
N ALA A 211 2.92 -7.59 18.83
CA ALA A 211 3.15 -6.45 19.74
C ALA A 211 2.00 -5.44 19.67
N GLY A 212 1.43 -5.22 18.48
CA GLY A 212 0.23 -4.40 18.27
C GLY A 212 -1.09 -5.14 18.51
N GLY A 213 -1.09 -6.26 19.25
CA GLY A 213 -2.30 -6.98 19.66
C GLY A 213 -2.95 -7.88 18.61
N ASN A 214 -2.30 -8.15 17.48
CA ASN A 214 -2.85 -9.02 16.42
C ASN A 214 -2.34 -10.46 16.53
N THR A 215 -3.27 -11.41 16.62
CA THR A 215 -3.03 -12.83 16.35
C THR A 215 -3.12 -13.11 14.86
N PHE A 216 -2.66 -14.29 14.43
CA PHE A 216 -2.77 -14.72 13.03
C PHE A 216 -4.22 -14.69 12.56
N THR A 217 -5.14 -15.23 13.35
CA THR A 217 -6.57 -15.24 13.06
C THR A 217 -7.11 -13.81 12.90
N SER A 218 -6.85 -12.93 13.88
CA SER A 218 -7.32 -11.54 13.80
C SER A 218 -6.75 -10.77 12.59
N TYR A 219 -5.50 -11.05 12.21
CA TYR A 219 -4.89 -10.46 11.01
C TYR A 219 -5.58 -10.97 9.73
N ILE A 220 -5.82 -12.28 9.62
CA ILE A 220 -6.51 -12.87 8.48
C ILE A 220 -7.97 -12.39 8.40
N ASP A 221 -8.66 -12.21 9.53
CA ASP A 221 -10.01 -11.65 9.56
C ASP A 221 -10.02 -10.20 9.06
N LYS A 222 -9.06 -9.38 9.51
CA LYS A 222 -8.88 -8.01 9.02
C LYS A 222 -8.57 -7.99 7.52
N MET A 223 -7.68 -8.86 7.04
CA MET A 223 -7.38 -8.96 5.60
C MET A 223 -8.56 -9.48 4.79
N THR A 224 -9.37 -10.38 5.35
CA THR A 224 -10.61 -10.86 4.72
C THR A 224 -11.62 -9.73 4.60
N TYR A 225 -11.79 -8.92 5.65
CA TYR A 225 -12.60 -7.70 5.59
C TYR A 225 -12.11 -6.73 4.50
N LYS A 226 -10.79 -6.48 4.42
CA LYS A 226 -10.18 -5.65 3.37
C LYS A 226 -10.49 -6.22 1.98
N TYR A 227 -10.26 -7.52 1.75
CA TYR A 227 -10.59 -8.21 0.49
C TYR A 227 -12.03 -7.98 0.07
N HIS A 228 -12.98 -8.13 1.01
CA HIS A 228 -14.39 -7.91 0.72
C HIS A 228 -14.74 -6.45 0.44
N LYS A 229 -14.05 -5.50 1.06
CA LYS A 229 -14.26 -4.07 0.84
C LYS A 229 -13.65 -3.58 -0.48
N THR A 230 -12.66 -4.29 -1.03
CA THR A 230 -11.91 -3.89 -2.23
C THR A 230 -12.13 -4.89 -3.38
N ILE A 231 -11.34 -5.97 -3.46
CA ILE A 231 -11.24 -6.89 -4.59
C ILE A 231 -12.55 -7.65 -4.85
N ALA A 232 -13.25 -8.07 -3.81
CA ALA A 232 -14.52 -8.79 -3.98
C ALA A 232 -15.58 -7.90 -4.64
N ARG A 233 -15.63 -6.61 -4.26
CA ARG A 233 -16.52 -5.63 -4.89
C ARG A 233 -16.10 -5.33 -6.32
N VAL A 234 -14.80 -5.15 -6.54
CA VAL A 234 -14.20 -4.93 -7.87
C VAL A 234 -14.59 -6.03 -8.85
N SER A 235 -14.64 -7.27 -8.39
CA SER A 235 -14.90 -8.44 -9.23
C SER A 235 -16.36 -8.94 -9.18
N SER A 236 -17.25 -8.25 -8.47
CA SER A 236 -18.65 -8.64 -8.31
C SER A 236 -19.44 -8.60 -9.63
N PRO A 237 -20.41 -9.52 -9.85
CA PRO A 237 -21.22 -9.55 -11.05
C PRO A 237 -22.28 -8.43 -11.11
N VAL A 238 -22.67 -7.86 -9.97
CA VAL A 238 -23.70 -6.80 -9.89
C VAL A 238 -23.03 -5.41 -9.97
N PRO A 239 -23.44 -4.52 -10.89
CA PRO A 239 -22.95 -3.15 -10.93
C PRO A 239 -23.34 -2.39 -9.65
N HIS A 240 -22.37 -1.91 -8.89
CA HIS A 240 -22.66 -1.12 -7.69
C HIS A 240 -23.06 0.33 -8.06
N PRO A 241 -23.98 0.98 -7.30
CA PRO A 241 -24.45 2.34 -7.59
C PRO A 241 -23.34 3.41 -7.66
N ARG A 242 -22.22 3.23 -6.93
CA ARG A 242 -21.07 4.14 -6.96
C ARG A 242 -20.17 4.02 -8.21
N PHE A 243 -20.43 3.02 -9.06
CA PHE A 243 -19.63 2.68 -10.24
C PHE A 243 -20.47 2.65 -11.52
N LYS A 244 -21.63 3.34 -11.55
CA LYS A 244 -22.34 3.61 -12.80
C LYS A 244 -21.54 4.64 -13.59
N VAL A 245 -20.96 4.19 -14.70
CA VAL A 245 -20.43 5.04 -15.78
C VAL A 245 -21.65 5.72 -16.41
N ALA A 246 -21.76 7.04 -16.27
CA ALA A 246 -22.55 7.81 -17.22
C ALA A 246 -21.79 7.77 -18.54
N LEU A 247 -22.47 7.25 -19.58
CA LEU A 247 -22.01 7.20 -20.96
C LEU A 247 -21.71 8.60 -21.49
#